data_AF-A0A7W7SW98-F1
#
_entry.id   AF-A0A7W7SW98-F1
#
_cell.length_a   1.000
_cell.length_b   1.000
_cell.length_c   1.000
_cell.angle_alpha   90.00
_cell.angle_beta   90.00
_cell.angle_gamma   90.00
#
_symmetry.space_group_name_H-M   'P 1'
#
loop_
_entity.id
_entity.type
_entity.pdbx_description
1 polymer ?
#
loop_
_entity_poly.entity_id
_entity_poly.type
_entity_poly.pdbx_seq_one_letter_code
_entity_poly.pdbx_strand_id
1 'polypeptide(L)'
;MKATATRPKIMVTGGGRGVVGHAGARLLADLADVTGLTSAFGEALTGLRQRQRRGGHDPGRIAVDLAVMLADGGEAIADLAILRNEAVLFGPVASDATAWRLLSRLDEPMLAGLRAARARAREVAWAQHAEVNGDLPQPMAAGQQAEGLVLDIDATIVICHSEKESATRTWKKTFGFYPVRREALLTETYVNAPRSARSPACSTRPAGLRAPDSSSAANAHTPAPN
;
A
#
# COMPACT_ATOMS: atom_id res chain seq x y z
N MET A 1 22.47 6.96 10.17
CA MET A 1 22.04 8.25 10.74
C MET A 1 21.63 8.03 12.19
N LYS A 2 22.07 8.87 13.14
CA LYS A 2 21.47 8.87 14.49
C LYS A 2 20.09 9.52 14.39
N ALA A 3 19.03 8.74 14.56
CA ALA A 3 17.68 9.29 14.68
C ALA A 3 17.62 10.11 15.97
N THR A 4 17.46 11.42 15.86
CA THR A 4 17.22 12.28 17.01
C THR A 4 15.77 12.07 17.43
N ALA A 5 15.54 11.19 18.42
CA ALA A 5 14.22 10.99 18.98
C ALA A 5 13.70 12.31 19.54
N THR A 6 12.63 12.83 18.95
CA THR A 6 12.02 14.12 19.35
C THR A 6 10.96 13.96 20.44
N ARG A 7 10.67 12.71 20.82
CA ARG A 7 9.61 12.34 21.76
C ARG A 7 10.19 11.78 23.06
N PRO A 8 9.46 11.89 24.19
CA PRO A 8 9.90 11.33 25.46
C PRO A 8 10.17 9.82 25.36
N LYS A 9 11.17 9.35 26.11
CA LYS A 9 11.37 7.91 26.34
C LYS A 9 10.31 7.41 27.30
N ILE A 10 9.71 6.27 26.97
CA ILE A 10 8.63 5.69 27.75
C ILE A 10 9.14 4.40 28.42
N MET A 11 8.75 4.21 29.68
CA MET A 11 8.97 2.97 30.42
C MET A 11 7.60 2.43 30.84
N VAL A 12 7.26 1.24 30.38
CA VAL A 12 5.97 0.59 30.70
C VAL A 12 6.14 -0.25 31.96
N THR A 13 5.24 -0.08 32.93
CA THR A 13 5.21 -0.87 34.17
C THR A 13 3.79 -1.34 34.48
N GLY A 14 3.63 -2.46 35.19
CA GLY A 14 2.32 -3.01 35.56
C GLY A 14 1.69 -2.38 36.82
N GLY A 15 2.23 -1.27 37.33
CA GLY A 15 1.89 -0.73 38.65
C GLY A 15 0.63 0.13 38.74
N GLY A 16 -0.16 0.24 37.67
CA GLY A 16 -1.46 0.95 37.66
C GLY A 16 -1.42 2.48 37.82
N ARG A 17 -0.23 3.10 37.90
CA ARG A 17 -0.05 4.56 37.96
C ARG A 17 0.39 5.11 36.61
N GLY A 18 -0.10 6.29 36.24
CA GLY A 18 0.25 6.94 34.98
C GLY A 18 -0.31 6.20 33.76
N VAL A 19 -1.56 5.72 33.86
CA VAL A 19 -2.25 5.07 32.75
C VAL A 19 -2.53 6.11 31.66
N VAL A 20 -2.24 5.73 30.42
CA VAL A 20 -2.38 6.57 29.23
C VAL A 20 -3.27 5.85 28.22
N GLY A 21 -4.09 6.62 27.50
CA GLY A 21 -4.82 6.12 26.34
C GLY A 21 -3.89 6.01 25.12
N HIS A 22 -4.30 5.24 24.11
CA HIS A 22 -3.69 5.26 22.78
C HIS A 22 -2.17 5.01 22.75
N ALA A 23 -1.63 4.24 23.71
CA ALA A 23 -0.21 3.91 23.76
C ALA A 23 0.30 3.22 22.47
N GLY A 24 -0.58 2.51 21.76
CA GLY A 24 -0.25 1.89 20.47
C GLY A 24 0.10 2.90 19.37
N ALA A 25 -0.57 4.06 19.33
CA ALA A 25 -0.29 5.11 18.34
C ALA A 25 1.12 5.69 18.49
N ARG A 26 1.72 5.58 19.68
CA ARG A 26 3.12 5.97 19.91
C ARG A 26 4.10 5.21 19.03
N LEU A 27 3.83 3.93 18.75
CA LEU A 27 4.69 3.08 17.91
C LEU A 27 4.76 3.60 16.48
N LEU A 28 3.67 4.17 15.95
CA LEU A 28 3.64 4.77 14.62
C LEU A 28 4.51 6.02 14.56
N ALA A 29 4.48 6.83 15.62
CA ALA A 29 5.34 7.99 15.79
C ALA A 29 6.83 7.58 15.89
N ASP A 30 7.15 6.51 16.63
CA ASP A 30 8.51 5.97 16.69
C ASP A 30 8.97 5.38 15.36
N LEU A 31 8.09 4.69 14.64
CA LEU A 31 8.36 4.18 13.30
C LEU A 31 8.71 5.33 12.35
N ALA A 32 7.98 6.44 12.41
CA ALA A 32 8.28 7.63 11.61
C ALA A 32 9.67 8.23 11.96
N ASP A 33 10.07 8.20 13.22
CA ASP A 33 11.39 8.69 13.65
C ASP A 33 12.53 7.73 13.25
N VAL A 34 12.33 6.41 13.42
CA VAL A 34 13.32 5.37 13.07
C VAL A 34 13.55 5.26 11.57
N THR A 35 12.49 5.43 10.76
CA THR A 35 12.58 5.42 9.29
C THR A 35 13.06 6.76 8.71
N GLY A 36 13.23 7.79 9.55
CA GLY A 36 13.65 9.14 9.13
C GLY A 36 12.55 9.95 8.42
N LEU A 37 11.29 9.49 8.48
CA LEU A 37 10.15 10.19 7.87
C LEU A 37 9.98 11.59 8.45
N THR A 38 10.09 11.75 9.78
CA THR A 38 9.94 13.05 10.45
C THR A 38 10.94 14.08 9.92
N SER A 39 12.21 13.70 9.79
CA SER A 39 13.24 14.56 9.21
C SER A 39 12.99 14.86 7.74
N ALA A 40 12.61 13.85 6.95
CA ALA A 40 12.35 14.02 5.52
C ALA A 40 11.13 14.94 5.25
N PHE A 41 10.09 14.88 6.08
CA PHE A 41 9.00 15.85 6.04
C PHE A 41 9.47 17.24 6.46
N GLY A 42 10.33 17.33 7.48
CA GLY A 42 10.95 18.59 7.90
C GLY A 42 11.74 19.27 6.78
N GLU A 43 12.46 18.47 5.98
CA GLU A 43 13.20 18.90 4.79
C GLU A 43 12.25 19.37 3.68
N ALA A 44 11.24 18.55 3.33
CA ALA A 44 10.25 18.88 2.31
C ALA A 44 9.47 20.17 2.63
N LEU A 45 9.27 20.47 3.91
CA LEU A 45 8.54 21.65 4.40
C LEU A 45 9.46 22.79 4.89
N THR A 46 10.75 22.75 4.55
CA THR A 46 11.73 23.76 5.02
C THR A 46 11.32 25.19 4.69
N GLY A 47 10.74 25.43 3.51
CA GLY A 47 10.25 26.74 3.10
C GLY A 47 9.16 27.31 4.01
N LEU A 48 8.36 26.46 4.65
CA LEU A 48 7.36 26.87 5.64
C LEU A 48 7.98 27.17 7.00
N ARG A 49 9.03 26.43 7.39
CA ARG A 49 9.78 26.68 8.63
C ARG A 49 10.44 28.06 8.61
N GLN A 50 11.04 28.43 7.48
CA GLN A 50 11.70 29.73 7.30
C GLN A 50 10.72 30.92 7.44
N ARG A 51 9.43 30.71 7.11
CA ARG A 51 8.36 31.71 7.20
C ARG A 51 7.68 31.77 8.57
N GLN A 52 7.95 30.81 9.46
CA GLN A 52 7.47 30.83 10.84
C GLN A 52 8.46 31.58 11.72
N ARG A 53 7.97 32.36 12.70
CA ARG A 53 8.84 32.98 13.70
C ARG A 53 9.62 31.89 14.45
N ARG A 54 10.92 32.12 14.64
CA ARG A 54 11.81 31.23 15.41
C ARG A 54 11.17 30.91 16.77
N GLY A 55 10.78 29.65 17.00
CA GLY A 55 10.10 29.19 18.23
C GLY A 55 8.83 28.35 18.04
N GLY A 56 8.36 28.14 16.80
CA GLY A 56 7.18 27.30 16.51
C GLY A 56 7.49 25.80 16.36
N HIS A 57 6.43 24.97 16.38
CA HIS A 57 6.52 23.54 16.09
C HIS A 57 7.11 23.29 14.69
N ASP A 58 7.95 22.26 14.58
CA ASP A 58 8.50 21.79 13.31
C ASP A 58 7.37 21.37 12.34
N PRO A 59 7.28 21.93 11.12
CA PRO A 59 6.25 21.56 10.14
C PRO A 59 6.21 20.07 9.79
N GLY A 60 7.36 19.42 9.68
CA GLY A 60 7.45 17.98 9.45
C GLY A 60 6.94 17.19 10.64
N ARG A 61 7.20 17.68 11.86
CA ARG A 61 6.66 17.07 13.07
C ARG A 61 5.13 17.15 13.12
N ILE A 62 4.56 18.31 12.81
CA ILE A 62 3.09 18.47 12.71
C ILE A 62 2.52 17.52 11.66
N ALA A 63 3.18 17.37 10.50
CA ALA A 63 2.73 16.46 9.44
C ALA A 63 2.75 14.99 9.90
N VAL A 64 3.76 14.57 10.68
CA VAL A 64 3.78 13.23 11.29
C VAL A 64 2.69 13.07 12.34
N ASP A 65 2.49 14.04 13.24
CA ASP A 65 1.45 13.94 14.28
C ASP A 65 0.04 13.88 13.65
N LEU A 66 -0.20 14.59 12.54
CA LEU A 66 -1.42 14.45 11.75
C LEU A 66 -1.57 13.04 11.13
N ALA A 67 -0.50 12.47 10.58
CA ALA A 67 -0.53 11.12 10.03
C ALA A 67 -0.78 10.06 11.11
N VAL A 68 -0.20 10.23 12.30
CA VAL A 68 -0.44 9.36 13.46
C VAL A 68 -1.89 9.48 13.93
N MET A 69 -2.44 10.70 14.00
CA MET A 69 -3.85 10.92 14.36
C MET A 69 -4.79 10.19 13.39
N LEU A 70 -4.56 10.29 12.08
CA LEU A 70 -5.37 9.58 11.08
C LEU A 70 -5.25 8.05 11.22
N ALA A 71 -4.04 7.54 11.50
CA ALA A 71 -3.81 6.12 11.66
C ALA A 71 -4.37 5.55 12.98
N ASP A 72 -4.51 6.39 14.01
CA ASP A 72 -5.18 6.09 15.27
C ASP A 72 -6.71 6.15 15.15
N GLY A 73 -7.24 6.55 13.97
CA GLY A 73 -8.67 6.57 13.66
C GLY A 73 -9.33 7.95 13.77
N GLY A 74 -8.56 9.03 13.89
CA GLY A 74 -9.10 10.38 13.84
C GLY A 74 -9.61 10.74 12.43
N GLU A 75 -10.67 11.54 12.38
CA GLU A 75 -11.36 11.94 11.15
C GLU A 75 -11.35 13.46 10.96
N ALA A 76 -11.08 14.21 12.03
CA ALA A 76 -11.02 15.66 12.04
C ALA A 76 -9.67 16.17 12.56
N ILE A 77 -9.29 17.38 12.15
CA ILE A 77 -8.06 18.04 12.64
C ILE A 77 -8.14 18.28 14.16
N ALA A 78 -9.34 18.44 14.70
CA ALA A 78 -9.58 18.56 16.13
C ALA A 78 -9.17 17.31 16.92
N ASP A 79 -9.16 16.12 16.29
CA ASP A 79 -8.77 14.87 16.93
C ASP A 79 -7.27 14.82 17.25
N LEU A 80 -6.47 15.76 16.71
CA LEU A 80 -5.11 16.01 17.15
C LEU A 80 -5.03 16.33 18.66
N ALA A 81 -6.14 16.79 19.25
CA ALA A 81 -6.28 16.96 20.69
C ALA A 81 -6.02 15.66 21.48
N ILE A 82 -6.34 14.48 20.93
CA ILE A 82 -6.10 13.19 21.57
C ILE A 82 -4.59 13.01 21.83
N LEU A 83 -3.78 13.21 20.79
CA LEU A 83 -2.32 13.12 20.92
C LEU A 83 -1.76 14.22 21.84
N ARG A 84 -2.34 15.41 21.81
CA ARG A 84 -1.93 16.56 22.64
C ARG A 84 -2.22 16.33 24.13
N ASN A 85 -3.35 15.70 24.45
CA ASN A 85 -3.72 15.38 25.83
C ASN A 85 -2.78 14.32 26.43
N GLU A 86 -2.19 13.47 25.58
CA GLU A 86 -1.19 12.47 25.96
C GLU A 86 0.25 13.00 25.82
N ALA A 87 0.52 14.19 26.39
CA ALA A 87 1.82 14.86 26.31
C ALA A 87 2.98 14.01 26.89
N VAL A 88 2.70 13.10 27.81
CA VAL A 88 3.68 12.14 28.35
C VAL A 88 4.18 11.19 27.26
N LEU A 89 3.32 10.83 26.31
CA LEU A 89 3.66 9.95 25.19
C LEU A 89 4.24 10.74 24.01
N PHE A 90 3.55 11.80 23.58
CA PHE A 90 3.84 12.47 22.32
C PHE A 90 4.71 13.72 22.49
N GLY A 91 4.83 14.26 23.69
CA GLY A 91 5.46 15.56 23.94
C GLY A 91 4.59 16.72 23.46
N PRO A 92 5.19 17.88 23.13
CA PRO A 92 4.45 19.05 22.69
C PRO A 92 3.87 18.85 21.28
N VAL A 93 2.55 18.65 21.19
CA VAL A 93 1.79 18.56 19.94
C VAL A 93 1.17 19.92 19.59
N ALA A 94 1.14 20.25 18.30
CA ALA A 94 0.60 21.51 17.82
C ALA A 94 -0.91 21.66 18.10
N SER A 95 -1.35 22.92 18.21
CA SER A 95 -2.78 23.23 18.25
C SER A 95 -3.45 23.03 16.89
N ASP A 96 -4.77 22.83 16.89
CA ASP A 96 -5.57 22.58 15.71
C ASP A 96 -5.45 23.75 14.71
N ALA A 97 -5.45 24.99 15.22
CA ALA A 97 -5.22 26.19 14.40
C ALA A 97 -3.83 26.23 13.77
N THR A 98 -2.81 25.67 14.44
CA THR A 98 -1.44 25.60 13.90
C THR A 98 -1.33 24.50 12.84
N ALA A 99 -1.97 23.35 13.06
CA ALA A 99 -2.08 22.29 12.07
C ALA A 99 -2.86 22.75 10.82
N TRP A 100 -4.00 23.43 10.99
CA TRP A 100 -4.76 24.01 9.90
C TRP A 100 -3.93 25.00 9.08
N ARG A 101 -3.20 25.91 9.74
CA ARG A 101 -2.32 26.87 9.05
C ARG A 101 -1.21 26.18 8.26
N LEU A 102 -0.67 25.07 8.74
CA LEU A 102 0.27 24.27 7.98
C LEU A 102 -0.39 23.71 6.72
N LEU A 103 -1.51 23.01 6.88
CA LEU A 103 -2.24 22.38 5.76
C LEU A 103 -2.68 23.40 4.71
N SER A 104 -3.18 24.56 5.13
CA SER A 104 -3.62 25.64 4.23
C SER A 104 -2.50 26.24 3.36
N ARG A 105 -1.23 25.96 3.68
CA ARG A 105 -0.05 26.47 2.97
C ARG A 105 0.64 25.42 2.11
N LEU A 106 0.16 24.17 2.12
CA LEU A 106 0.73 23.12 1.29
C LEU A 106 0.41 23.40 -0.17
N ASP A 107 1.44 23.39 -1.01
CA ASP A 107 1.35 23.47 -2.46
C ASP A 107 1.75 22.14 -3.11
N GLU A 108 1.57 22.02 -4.43
CA GLU A 108 1.88 20.78 -5.15
C GLU A 108 3.36 20.35 -5.03
N PRO A 109 4.36 21.24 -5.13
CA PRO A 109 5.75 20.88 -4.87
C PRO A 109 5.98 20.30 -3.47
N MET A 110 5.38 20.89 -2.43
CA MET A 110 5.47 20.34 -1.07
C MET A 110 4.80 18.97 -0.98
N LEU A 111 3.62 18.79 -1.57
CA LEU A 111 2.93 17.49 -1.61
C LEU A 111 3.76 16.42 -2.34
N ALA A 112 4.41 16.77 -3.45
CA ALA A 112 5.34 15.88 -4.14
C ALA A 112 6.55 15.53 -3.25
N GLY A 113 7.11 16.50 -2.53
CA GLY A 113 8.17 16.28 -1.54
C GLY A 113 7.76 15.33 -0.42
N LEU A 114 6.54 15.48 0.12
CA LEU A 114 5.99 14.58 1.14
C LEU A 114 5.78 13.15 0.59
N ARG A 115 5.32 13.01 -0.66
CA ARG A 115 5.19 11.69 -1.32
C ARG A 115 6.56 11.01 -1.46
N ALA A 116 7.58 11.74 -1.90
CA ALA A 116 8.95 11.24 -2.02
C ALA A 116 9.56 10.88 -0.66
N ALA A 117 9.35 11.71 0.36
CA ALA A 117 9.78 11.43 1.73
C ALA A 117 9.16 10.14 2.28
N ARG A 118 7.86 9.92 2.02
CA ARG A 118 7.17 8.67 2.38
C ARG A 118 7.73 7.46 1.63
N ALA A 119 8.03 7.59 0.34
CA ALA A 119 8.65 6.51 -0.44
C ALA A 119 10.01 6.10 0.15
N ARG A 120 10.88 7.08 0.44
CA ARG A 120 12.18 6.86 1.08
C ARG A 120 12.05 6.18 2.45
N ALA A 121 11.11 6.64 3.29
CA ALA A 121 10.87 6.02 4.59
C ALA A 121 10.43 4.55 4.48
N ARG A 122 9.66 4.21 3.44
CA ARG A 122 9.28 2.82 3.15
C ARG A 122 10.47 1.98 2.71
N GLU A 123 11.34 2.49 1.86
CA GLU A 123 12.57 1.80 1.48
C GLU A 123 13.41 1.45 2.70
N VAL A 124 13.58 2.40 3.63
CA VAL A 124 14.29 2.17 4.91
C VAL A 124 13.58 1.10 5.75
N ALA A 125 12.25 1.18 5.88
CA ALA A 125 11.48 0.20 6.65
C ALA A 125 11.62 -1.22 6.06
N TRP A 126 11.58 -1.35 4.74
CA TRP A 126 11.74 -2.65 4.06
C TRP A 126 13.17 -3.17 4.17
N ALA A 127 14.18 -2.31 4.05
CA ALA A 127 15.57 -2.72 4.26
C ALA A 127 15.78 -3.24 5.70
N GLN A 128 15.26 -2.52 6.70
CA GLN A 128 15.32 -2.95 8.11
C GLN A 128 14.55 -4.25 8.34
N HIS A 129 13.40 -4.43 7.69
CA HIS A 129 12.66 -5.70 7.75
C HIS A 129 13.48 -6.85 7.18
N ALA A 130 14.15 -6.63 6.04
CA ALA A 130 14.97 -7.63 5.37
C ALA A 130 16.22 -8.02 6.18
N GLU A 131 16.83 -7.06 6.87
CA GLU A 131 17.95 -7.33 7.79
C GLU A 131 17.56 -8.25 8.94
N VAL A 132 16.31 -8.19 9.42
CA VAL A 132 15.83 -8.97 10.57
C VAL A 132 15.20 -10.31 10.15
N ASN A 133 14.44 -10.32 9.06
CA ASN A 133 13.60 -11.46 8.67
C ASN A 133 14.04 -12.13 7.35
N GLY A 134 15.06 -11.61 6.68
CA GLY A 134 15.42 -11.99 5.31
C GLY A 134 14.56 -11.30 4.26
N ASP A 135 14.84 -11.57 2.99
CA ASP A 135 14.07 -11.02 1.87
C ASP A 135 12.58 -11.40 1.95
N LEU A 136 11.75 -10.68 1.17
CA LEU A 136 10.33 -10.98 1.06
C LEU A 136 10.13 -12.49 0.74
N PRO A 137 9.21 -13.17 1.46
CA PRO A 137 8.98 -14.58 1.27
C PRO A 137 8.58 -14.82 -0.18
N GLN A 138 9.30 -15.73 -0.84
CA GLN A 138 9.03 -16.08 -2.22
C GLN A 138 7.70 -16.84 -2.29
N PRO A 139 6.69 -16.32 -3.01
CA PRO A 139 5.38 -16.91 -3.05
C PRO A 139 5.44 -18.30 -3.71
N MET A 140 4.84 -19.28 -3.04
CA MET A 140 4.76 -20.66 -3.53
C MET A 140 3.36 -20.94 -4.04
N ALA A 141 3.23 -21.40 -5.28
CA ALA A 141 1.97 -21.83 -5.89
C ALA A 141 2.11 -23.26 -6.40
N ALA A 142 1.23 -24.16 -5.94
CA ALA A 142 1.25 -25.58 -6.32
C ALA A 142 2.62 -26.28 -6.14
N GLY A 143 3.37 -25.91 -5.09
CA GLY A 143 4.70 -26.46 -4.82
C GLY A 143 5.82 -25.90 -5.69
N GLN A 144 5.54 -24.90 -6.53
CA GLN A 144 6.52 -24.18 -7.33
C GLN A 144 6.67 -22.74 -6.84
N GLN A 145 7.88 -22.21 -6.93
CA GLN A 145 8.15 -20.80 -6.65
C GLN A 145 7.59 -19.97 -7.81
N ALA A 146 6.75 -18.99 -7.50
CA ALA A 146 6.24 -18.06 -8.50
C ALA A 146 7.32 -17.02 -8.84
N GLU A 147 7.53 -16.78 -10.14
CA GLU A 147 8.42 -15.72 -10.61
C GLU A 147 7.75 -14.34 -10.48
N GLY A 148 8.48 -13.38 -9.89
CA GLY A 148 8.03 -11.99 -9.75
C GLY A 148 7.37 -11.67 -8.41
N LEU A 149 6.81 -10.46 -8.32
CA LEU A 149 6.12 -9.97 -7.13
C LEU A 149 4.66 -10.44 -7.16
N VAL A 150 4.26 -11.24 -6.17
CA VAL A 150 2.85 -11.61 -5.97
C VAL A 150 2.21 -10.63 -5.01
N LEU A 151 1.24 -9.87 -5.51
CA LEU A 151 0.39 -9.01 -4.70
C LEU A 151 -0.86 -9.81 -4.32
N ASP A 152 -0.97 -10.16 -3.05
CA ASP A 152 -2.22 -10.72 -2.52
C ASP A 152 -3.23 -9.58 -2.39
N ILE A 153 -4.34 -9.70 -3.11
CA ILE A 153 -5.42 -8.71 -3.09
C ILE A 153 -6.63 -9.40 -2.49
N ASP A 154 -6.92 -9.05 -1.23
CA ASP A 154 -8.15 -9.47 -0.58
C ASP A 154 -9.35 -8.95 -1.36
N ALA A 155 -10.05 -9.87 -2.01
CA ALA A 155 -11.21 -9.56 -2.81
C ALA A 155 -12.44 -10.25 -2.23
N THR A 156 -13.40 -9.46 -1.75
CA THR A 156 -14.72 -9.96 -1.35
C THR A 156 -15.58 -10.12 -2.59
N ILE A 157 -16.14 -11.31 -2.78
CA ILE A 157 -17.11 -11.54 -3.86
C ILE A 157 -18.39 -10.74 -3.58
N VAL A 158 -18.78 -9.89 -4.52
CA VAL A 158 -20.13 -9.31 -4.53
C VAL A 158 -21.04 -10.34 -5.19
N ILE A 159 -21.93 -10.94 -4.41
CA ILE A 159 -22.87 -11.94 -4.89
C ILE A 159 -23.88 -11.26 -5.82
N CYS A 160 -24.01 -11.80 -7.03
CA CYS A 160 -25.04 -11.39 -7.97
C CYS A 160 -25.96 -12.59 -8.22
N HIS A 161 -27.26 -12.36 -8.20
CA HIS A 161 -28.21 -13.40 -8.60
C HIS A 161 -28.18 -13.51 -10.13
N SER A 162 -27.67 -14.61 -10.67
CA SER A 162 -27.75 -14.88 -12.11
C SER A 162 -27.96 -16.36 -12.37
N GLU A 163 -29.22 -16.78 -12.36
CA GLU A 163 -29.67 -18.08 -12.89
C GLU A 163 -29.92 -18.00 -14.40
N LYS A 164 -29.09 -17.24 -15.13
CA LYS A 164 -29.18 -17.15 -16.58
C LYS A 164 -28.37 -18.29 -17.20
N GLU A 165 -28.83 -18.80 -18.33
CA GLU A 165 -28.11 -19.80 -19.11
C GLU A 165 -26.68 -19.31 -19.40
N SER A 166 -25.69 -20.19 -19.16
CA SER A 166 -24.25 -19.95 -19.30
C SER A 166 -23.53 -19.18 -18.19
N ALA A 167 -24.18 -18.86 -17.06
CA ALA A 167 -23.46 -18.35 -15.89
C ALA A 167 -22.54 -19.44 -15.31
N THR A 168 -21.22 -19.20 -15.31
CA THR A 168 -20.24 -20.10 -14.70
C THR A 168 -20.14 -19.80 -13.21
N ARG A 169 -20.34 -20.84 -12.39
CA ARG A 169 -20.34 -20.74 -10.94
C ARG A 169 -18.93 -20.64 -10.39
N THR A 170 -18.71 -19.90 -9.31
CA THR A 170 -17.42 -19.91 -8.60
C THR A 170 -17.20 -21.25 -7.88
N TRP A 171 -15.97 -21.49 -7.43
CA TRP A 171 -15.61 -22.66 -6.61
C TRP A 171 -16.55 -22.84 -5.40
N LYS A 172 -16.92 -21.75 -4.72
CA LYS A 172 -17.85 -21.74 -3.58
C LYS A 172 -19.32 -21.88 -3.98
N LYS A 173 -19.59 -22.27 -5.22
CA LYS A 173 -20.92 -22.45 -5.79
C LYS A 173 -21.80 -21.19 -5.74
N THR A 174 -21.21 -20.00 -5.82
CA THR A 174 -21.93 -18.72 -5.91
C THR A 174 -21.74 -18.06 -7.28
N PHE A 175 -22.54 -17.04 -7.58
CA PHE A 175 -22.39 -16.17 -8.74
C PHE A 175 -22.06 -14.76 -8.26
N GLY A 176 -21.14 -14.07 -8.93
CA GLY A 176 -20.69 -12.76 -8.49
C GLY A 176 -19.39 -12.33 -9.16
N PHE A 177 -18.92 -11.16 -8.78
CA PHE A 177 -17.65 -10.61 -9.25
C PHE A 177 -16.85 -10.02 -8.09
N TYR A 178 -15.55 -9.88 -8.29
CA TYR A 178 -14.65 -9.21 -7.37
C TYR A 178 -14.47 -7.76 -7.81
N PRO A 179 -15.00 -6.76 -7.09
CA PRO A 179 -14.79 -5.36 -7.43
C PRO A 179 -13.36 -4.94 -7.05
N VAL A 180 -12.38 -5.34 -7.85
CA VAL A 180 -11.03 -4.76 -7.76
C VAL A 180 -11.09 -3.37 -8.39
N ARG A 181 -11.05 -2.32 -7.56
CA ARG A 181 -11.02 -0.94 -8.08
C ARG A 181 -9.75 -0.75 -8.90
N ARG A 182 -9.90 -0.25 -10.13
CA ARG A 182 -8.79 0.05 -11.06
C ARG A 182 -7.71 0.95 -10.45
N GLU A 183 -8.08 1.85 -9.53
CA GLU A 183 -7.15 2.72 -8.82
C GLU A 183 -6.21 1.97 -7.86
N ALA A 184 -6.65 0.84 -7.29
CA ALA A 184 -5.82 0.00 -6.42
C ALA A 184 -4.70 -0.72 -7.20
N LEU A 185 -4.87 -0.90 -8.52
CA LEU A 185 -3.91 -1.59 -9.39
C LEU A 185 -2.88 -0.64 -10.03
N LEU A 186 -3.01 0.68 -9.88
CA LEU A 186 -2.15 1.68 -10.54
C LEU A 186 -1.12 2.35 -9.61
N THR A 187 -0.87 1.79 -8.42
CA THR A 187 0.26 2.25 -7.62
C THR A 187 1.56 1.65 -8.19
N GLU A 188 2.28 2.46 -8.97
CA GLU A 188 3.65 2.28 -9.48
C GLU A 188 3.89 1.23 -10.59
N THR A 189 3.57 1.60 -11.84
CA THR A 189 4.21 1.05 -13.06
C THR A 189 4.77 2.15 -13.97
N TYR A 190 5.14 3.30 -13.39
CA TYR A 190 5.72 4.44 -14.13
C TYR A 190 7.17 4.71 -13.73
N VAL A 191 8.00 3.66 -13.72
CA VAL A 191 9.45 3.82 -13.78
C VAL A 191 9.98 2.85 -14.84
N ASN A 192 10.28 3.43 -16.01
CA ASN A 192 11.11 2.89 -17.09
C ASN A 192 10.73 1.52 -17.68
N ALA A 193 9.86 1.52 -18.70
CA ALA A 193 9.89 0.49 -19.73
C ALA A 193 10.03 1.17 -21.12
N PRO A 194 11.10 0.89 -21.89
CA PRO A 194 11.14 1.30 -23.30
C PRO A 194 10.04 0.57 -24.07
N ARG A 195 9.30 1.34 -24.88
CA ARG A 195 8.27 0.84 -25.79
C ARG A 195 8.90 -0.16 -26.76
N SER A 196 8.56 -1.43 -26.58
CA SER A 196 8.81 -2.48 -27.56
C SER A 196 7.48 -3.14 -27.89
N ALA A 197 7.04 -2.92 -29.13
CA ALA A 197 5.81 -3.43 -29.68
C ALA A 197 5.90 -4.94 -29.96
N ARG A 198 4.97 -5.72 -29.41
CA ARG A 198 4.27 -6.86 -30.06
C ARG A 198 3.37 -7.56 -29.02
N SER A 199 2.06 -7.31 -29.11
CA SER A 199 1.05 -8.15 -28.47
C SER A 199 0.84 -9.43 -29.29
N PRO A 200 0.81 -10.62 -28.68
CA PRO A 200 0.11 -11.75 -29.26
C PRO A 200 -1.36 -11.73 -28.82
N ALA A 201 -2.21 -12.07 -29.79
CA ALA A 201 -3.65 -11.93 -29.75
C ALA A 201 -4.35 -12.85 -28.73
N CYS A 202 -5.45 -12.33 -28.20
CA CYS A 202 -6.53 -13.06 -27.54
C CYS A 202 -7.06 -14.15 -28.48
N SER A 203 -6.89 -15.43 -28.14
CA SER A 203 -7.46 -16.54 -28.93
C SER A 203 -8.92 -16.77 -28.55
N THR A 204 -9.83 -16.31 -29.39
CA THR A 204 -11.19 -16.85 -29.48
C THR A 204 -11.13 -18.16 -30.26
N ARG A 205 -11.45 -19.30 -29.63
CA ARG A 205 -11.72 -20.55 -30.36
C ARG A 205 -13.22 -20.64 -30.68
N PRO A 206 -13.62 -20.88 -31.94
CA PRO A 206 -14.99 -21.26 -32.26
C PRO A 206 -15.22 -22.75 -31.99
N ALA A 207 -16.48 -23.08 -31.67
CA ALA A 207 -16.97 -24.44 -31.43
C ALA A 207 -16.85 -25.31 -32.70
N GLY A 208 -16.23 -26.49 -32.57
CA GLY A 208 -16.14 -27.49 -33.63
C GLY A 208 -17.22 -28.57 -33.49
N LEU A 209 -17.97 -28.77 -34.57
CA LEU A 209 -18.89 -29.89 -34.78
C LEU A 209 -18.17 -31.25 -34.71
N ARG A 210 -18.88 -32.24 -34.19
CA ARG A 210 -18.52 -33.68 -34.17
C ARG A 210 -18.38 -34.28 -35.58
N ALA A 211 -17.47 -35.22 -35.72
CA ALA A 211 -17.63 -36.38 -36.61
C ALA A 211 -17.07 -37.65 -35.94
N PRO A 212 -17.85 -38.73 -35.83
CA PRO A 212 -17.37 -40.12 -35.73
C PRO A 212 -17.29 -40.73 -37.15
N ASP A 213 -16.64 -41.84 -37.49
CA ASP A 213 -15.84 -42.87 -36.82
C ASP A 213 -14.91 -43.47 -37.87
N SER A 214 -13.81 -44.05 -37.43
CA SER A 214 -12.90 -44.86 -38.24
C SER A 214 -13.44 -46.28 -38.43
N SER A 215 -13.59 -46.74 -39.67
CA SER A 215 -13.65 -48.17 -39.99
C SER A 215 -12.83 -48.51 -41.25
N SER A 216 -11.96 -49.50 -41.06
CA SER A 216 -11.52 -50.53 -42.01
C SER A 216 -10.79 -50.14 -43.30
N ALA A 217 -9.46 -50.35 -43.25
CA ALA A 217 -8.58 -50.96 -44.24
C ALA A 217 -9.16 -51.49 -45.57
N ALA A 218 -8.50 -51.13 -46.68
CA ALA A 218 -7.68 -52.03 -47.54
C ALA A 218 -7.79 -51.75 -49.05
N ASN A 219 -6.61 -51.67 -49.68
CA ASN A 219 -6.26 -51.94 -51.09
C ASN A 219 -6.68 -50.99 -52.22
N ALA A 220 -5.66 -50.42 -52.89
CA ALA A 220 -5.40 -50.51 -54.34
C ALA A 220 -4.15 -49.64 -54.65
N HIS A 221 -2.98 -50.18 -54.98
CA HIS A 221 -2.56 -50.64 -56.31
C HIS A 221 -2.97 -49.69 -57.45
N THR A 222 -2.00 -48.94 -57.95
CA THR A 222 -2.08 -48.10 -59.16
C THR A 222 -2.00 -48.99 -60.40
N PRO A 223 -2.73 -48.64 -61.48
CA PRO A 223 -2.00 -48.49 -62.75
C PRO A 223 -2.44 -47.27 -63.56
N ALA A 224 -1.51 -46.78 -64.38
CA ALA A 224 -1.71 -45.78 -65.42
C ALA A 224 -2.70 -46.27 -66.49
N PRO A 225 -3.18 -45.34 -67.34
CA PRO A 225 -3.12 -45.68 -68.76
C PRO A 225 -2.76 -44.50 -69.68
N ASN A 226 -2.27 -44.87 -70.86
CA ASN A 226 -2.44 -44.14 -72.12
C ASN A 226 -3.94 -44.01 -72.46
#